data_AF-A0A940KRR3-F1
#
_entry.id   AF-A0A940KRR3-F1
#
_cell.length_a   1.000
_cell.length_b   1.000
_cell.length_c   1.000
_cell.angle_alpha   90.00
_cell.angle_beta   90.00
_cell.angle_gamma   90.00
#
_symmetry.space_group_name_H-M   'P 1'
#
loop_
_entity.id
_entity.type
_entity.pdbx_description
1 polymer ?
#
loop_
_entity_poly.entity_id
_entity_poly.type
_entity_poly.pdbx_seq_one_letter_code
_entity_poly.pdbx_strand_id
1 'polypeptide(L)'
;MQSVTEQIEALKEFIARDKFSNEAWNKRGLNPSAPEMSSFLGSFFNECASNLILKLESGTKRSLLKLYLKSSLRSLNKYDYDTEEREFIFDLFMELAHITGVDIRRLMNRWLYGYMLVFLLELVKFFRPERVLESSKDNCSTCNAEMEVQVLKRGGSVLQATWIIMQCRSCNGYDLQSGKDNSKLTRYINCNPVEYLPKEEYSHEQAVIRLEQVRYFRKR
;
A
#
# COMPACT_ATOMS: atom_id res chain seq x y z
N MET A 1 15.34 19.34 -3.70
CA MET A 1 16.39 18.30 -3.69
C MET A 1 17.08 18.44 -2.35
N GLN A 2 17.05 17.42 -1.49
CA GLN A 2 17.60 17.56 -0.12
C GLN A 2 19.07 17.97 -0.17
N SER A 3 19.48 18.82 0.78
CA SER A 3 20.88 19.16 0.98
C SER A 3 21.65 17.95 1.50
N VAL A 4 22.97 17.89 1.28
CA VAL A 4 23.80 16.77 1.78
C VAL A 4 23.66 16.61 3.30
N THR A 5 23.56 17.72 4.04
CA THR A 5 23.35 17.71 5.49
C THR A 5 22.00 17.08 5.86
N GLU A 6 20.90 17.45 5.17
CA GLU A 6 19.59 16.83 5.39
C GLU A 6 19.60 15.32 5.09
N GLN A 7 20.33 14.90 4.05
CA GLN A 7 20.46 13.49 3.70
C GLN A 7 21.23 12.71 4.78
N ILE A 8 22.30 13.29 5.32
CA ILE A 8 23.09 12.68 6.40
C ILE A 8 22.26 12.55 7.67
N GLU A 9 21.54 13.60 8.08
CA GLU A 9 20.66 13.53 9.25
C GLU A 9 19.55 12.48 9.09
N ALA A 10 18.91 12.42 7.92
CA ALA A 10 17.92 11.38 7.63
C ALA A 10 18.50 9.95 7.68
N LEU A 11 19.77 9.75 7.27
CA LEU A 11 20.44 8.46 7.42
C LEU A 11 20.78 8.13 8.88
N LYS A 12 21.12 9.13 9.71
CA LYS A 12 21.32 8.94 11.15
C LYS A 12 20.00 8.55 11.85
N GLU A 13 18.90 9.22 11.50
CA GLU A 13 17.57 8.84 11.98
C GLU A 13 17.18 7.43 11.55
N PHE A 14 17.46 7.08 10.29
CA PHE A 14 17.26 5.74 9.77
C PHE A 14 18.02 4.70 10.62
N ILE A 15 19.29 4.96 10.95
CA ILE A 15 20.11 4.07 11.79
C ILE A 15 19.51 3.94 13.20
N ALA A 16 19.14 5.05 13.83
CA ALA A 16 18.66 5.09 15.21
C ALA A 16 17.29 4.39 15.42
N ARG A 17 16.47 4.29 14.37
CA ARG A 17 15.16 3.63 14.42
C ARG A 17 15.29 2.11 14.51
N ASP A 18 14.49 1.48 15.37
CA ASP A 18 14.23 0.04 15.27
C ASP A 18 13.38 -0.25 14.02
N LYS A 19 14.04 -0.80 12.98
CA LYS A 19 13.42 -1.05 11.68
C LYS A 19 12.58 -2.32 11.69
N PHE A 20 12.84 -3.27 12.58
CA PHE A 20 12.27 -4.62 12.52
C PHE A 20 11.43 -4.95 13.76
N SER A 21 10.96 -3.93 14.47
CA SER A 21 9.97 -4.11 15.56
C SER A 21 8.67 -4.70 15.02
N ASN A 22 7.92 -5.42 15.87
CA ASN A 22 6.60 -5.94 15.52
C ASN A 22 5.66 -4.83 15.01
N GLU A 23 5.78 -3.62 15.55
CA GLU A 23 5.01 -2.46 15.08
C GLU A 23 5.40 -2.07 13.64
N ALA A 24 6.69 -2.13 13.29
CA ALA A 24 7.17 -1.81 11.95
C ALA A 24 6.70 -2.83 10.90
N TRP A 25 6.62 -4.12 11.27
CA TRP A 25 6.01 -5.18 10.46
C TRP A 25 4.50 -4.97 10.31
N ASN A 26 3.78 -4.77 11.41
CA ASN A 26 2.33 -4.54 11.42
C ASN A 26 1.91 -3.31 10.61
N LYS A 27 2.69 -2.21 10.66
CA LYS A 27 2.43 -1.00 9.87
C LYS A 27 2.48 -1.25 8.36
N ARG A 28 3.24 -2.28 7.94
CA ARG A 28 3.32 -2.75 6.55
C ARG A 28 2.34 -3.87 6.26
N GLY A 29 1.51 -4.29 7.22
CA GLY A 29 0.62 -5.44 7.06
C GLY A 29 1.37 -6.77 6.87
N LEU A 30 2.64 -6.83 7.29
CA LEU A 30 3.51 -7.98 7.11
C LEU A 30 3.63 -8.81 8.39
N ASN A 31 3.87 -10.10 8.25
CA ASN A 31 4.15 -10.97 9.40
C ASN A 31 5.60 -10.79 9.87
N PRO A 32 5.85 -10.61 11.18
CA PRO A 32 7.20 -10.51 11.71
C PRO A 32 8.05 -11.75 11.40
N SER A 33 9.26 -11.50 10.93
CA SER A 33 10.30 -12.51 10.77
C SER A 33 10.83 -13.02 12.13
N ALA A 34 11.58 -14.13 12.11
CA ALA A 34 12.33 -14.59 13.26
C ALA A 34 13.28 -13.50 13.80
N PRO A 35 13.53 -13.42 15.13
CA PRO A 35 14.38 -12.40 15.74
C PRO A 35 15.81 -12.36 15.18
N GLU A 36 16.39 -13.52 14.86
CA GLU A 36 17.74 -13.64 14.32
C GLU A 36 17.85 -12.98 12.94
N MET A 37 16.87 -13.22 12.07
CA MET A 37 16.80 -12.62 10.74
C MET A 37 16.54 -11.11 10.82
N SER A 38 15.65 -10.68 11.73
CA SER A 38 15.39 -9.27 12.00
C SER A 38 16.66 -8.54 12.48
N SER A 39 17.45 -9.17 13.35
CA SER A 39 18.73 -8.64 13.84
C SER A 39 19.79 -8.55 12.72
N PHE A 40 19.89 -9.61 11.90
CA PHE A 40 20.78 -9.64 10.75
C PHE A 40 20.46 -8.51 9.75
N LEU A 41 19.20 -8.39 9.34
CA LEU A 41 18.77 -7.34 8.41
C LEU A 41 18.92 -5.95 9.04
N GLY A 42 18.61 -5.79 10.33
CA GLY A 42 18.81 -4.55 11.07
C GLY A 42 20.27 -4.07 10.99
N SER A 43 21.21 -4.98 11.25
CA SER A 43 22.65 -4.72 11.18
C SER A 43 23.09 -4.39 9.76
N PHE A 44 22.65 -5.18 8.77
CA PHE A 44 22.94 -4.96 7.36
C PHE A 44 22.50 -3.56 6.88
N PHE A 45 21.28 -3.14 7.21
CA PHE A 45 20.77 -1.83 6.80
C PHE A 45 21.45 -0.68 7.54
N ASN A 46 21.84 -0.86 8.80
CA ASN A 46 22.62 0.12 9.54
C ASN A 46 24.02 0.32 8.95
N GLU A 47 24.68 -0.76 8.54
CA GLU A 47 25.97 -0.71 7.85
C GLU A 47 25.83 -0.03 6.48
N CYS A 48 24.76 -0.34 5.75
CA CYS A 48 24.47 0.28 4.46
C CYS A 48 24.30 1.80 4.60
N ALA A 49 23.53 2.25 5.60
CA ALA A 49 23.32 3.67 5.88
C ALA A 49 24.60 4.38 6.33
N SER A 50 25.40 3.76 7.20
CA SER A 50 26.70 4.30 7.64
C SER A 50 27.65 4.53 6.47
N ASN A 51 27.73 3.56 5.55
CA ASN A 51 28.54 3.69 4.33
C ASN A 51 28.03 4.77 3.38
N LEU A 52 26.71 4.99 3.31
CA LEU A 52 26.13 6.08 2.53
C LEU A 52 26.48 7.45 3.12
N ILE A 53 26.49 7.60 4.45
CA ILE A 53 26.94 8.81 5.14
C ILE A 53 28.38 9.14 4.72
N LEU A 54 29.31 8.18 4.84
CA LEU A 54 30.71 8.37 4.45
C LEU A 54 30.86 8.79 2.96
N LYS A 55 30.03 8.22 2.09
CA LYS A 55 30.02 8.59 0.66
C LYS A 55 29.49 10.00 0.42
N LEU A 56 28.46 10.41 1.14
CA LEU A 56 27.91 11.76 1.07
C LEU A 56 28.91 12.80 1.59
N GLU A 57 29.55 12.53 2.72
CA GLU A 57 30.58 13.38 3.32
C GLU A 57 31.79 13.58 2.39
N SER A 58 32.17 12.52 1.65
CA SER A 58 33.23 12.58 0.64
C SER A 58 32.82 13.22 -0.69
N GLY A 59 31.60 13.76 -0.81
CA GLY A 59 31.13 14.39 -2.04
C GLY A 59 30.91 13.41 -3.20
N THR A 60 30.64 12.14 -2.89
CA THR A 60 30.45 11.09 -3.89
C THR A 60 29.27 11.42 -4.83
N LYS A 61 29.51 11.30 -6.15
CA LYS A 61 28.46 11.52 -7.17
C LYS A 61 27.31 10.51 -7.00
N ARG A 62 26.08 10.95 -7.31
CA ARG A 62 24.87 10.09 -7.26
C ARG A 62 24.97 8.78 -8.05
N SER A 63 25.66 8.79 -9.18
CA SER A 63 25.86 7.56 -9.98
C SER A 63 26.64 6.50 -9.19
N LEU A 64 27.60 6.91 -8.36
CA LEU A 64 28.36 6.02 -7.49
C LEU A 64 27.56 5.59 -6.26
N LEU A 65 26.71 6.46 -5.70
CA LEU A 65 25.73 6.06 -4.67
C LEU A 65 24.78 4.97 -5.17
N LYS A 66 24.31 5.11 -6.42
CA LYS A 66 23.49 4.10 -7.10
C LYS A 66 24.22 2.77 -7.27
N LEU A 67 25.50 2.81 -7.67
CA LEU A 67 26.32 1.61 -7.79
C LEU A 67 26.55 0.94 -6.44
N TYR A 68 26.73 1.73 -5.38
CA TYR A 68 26.83 1.21 -4.03
C TYR A 68 25.55 0.47 -3.61
N LEU A 69 24.37 1.11 -3.71
CA LEU A 69 23.09 0.48 -3.39
C LEU A 69 22.85 -0.80 -4.22
N LYS A 70 23.23 -0.78 -5.50
CA LYS A 70 23.17 -1.97 -6.37
C LYS A 70 24.08 -3.10 -5.86
N SER A 71 25.27 -2.76 -5.37
CA SER A 71 26.22 -3.74 -4.82
C SER A 71 25.70 -4.33 -3.52
N SER A 72 25.21 -3.50 -2.59
CA SER A 72 24.61 -3.95 -1.34
C SER A 72 23.38 -4.83 -1.58
N LEU A 73 22.52 -4.48 -2.55
CA LEU A 73 21.38 -5.34 -2.90
C LEU A 73 21.81 -6.71 -3.42
N ARG A 74 22.93 -6.78 -4.15
CA ARG A 74 23.45 -8.04 -4.70
C ARG A 74 24.04 -8.97 -3.64
N SER A 75 24.45 -8.47 -2.48
CA SER A 75 24.91 -9.32 -1.38
C SER A 75 23.77 -10.02 -0.65
N LEU A 76 22.52 -9.57 -0.85
CA LEU A 76 21.34 -10.28 -0.38
C LEU A 76 20.86 -11.24 -1.48
N ASN A 77 21.07 -12.54 -1.27
CA ASN A 77 20.49 -13.54 -2.14
C ASN A 77 19.00 -13.68 -1.83
N LYS A 78 18.13 -13.29 -2.77
CA LYS A 78 16.68 -13.25 -2.56
C LYS A 78 16.05 -14.60 -2.15
N TYR A 79 16.71 -15.72 -2.43
CA TYR A 79 16.19 -17.05 -2.10
C TYR A 79 16.39 -17.42 -0.62
N ASP A 80 17.15 -16.62 0.13
CA ASP A 80 17.36 -16.81 1.56
C ASP A 80 16.24 -16.17 2.40
N TYR A 81 15.26 -15.54 1.75
CA TYR A 81 14.21 -14.75 2.37
C TYR A 81 12.82 -15.18 1.90
N ASP A 82 11.85 -15.14 2.82
CA ASP A 82 10.45 -15.37 2.47
C ASP A 82 9.83 -14.17 1.74
N THR A 83 8.52 -14.21 1.46
CA THR A 83 7.86 -13.09 0.77
C THR A 83 7.83 -11.81 1.60
N GLU A 84 7.52 -11.92 2.89
CA GLU A 84 7.35 -10.80 3.82
C GLU A 84 8.69 -10.08 4.04
N GLU A 85 9.75 -10.86 4.26
CA GLU A 85 11.12 -10.37 4.41
C GLU A 85 11.62 -9.67 3.15
N ARG A 86 11.35 -10.23 1.96
CA ARG A 86 11.73 -9.59 0.69
C ARG A 86 11.01 -8.27 0.47
N GLU A 87 9.74 -8.17 0.86
CA GLU A 87 8.97 -6.94 0.80
C GLU A 87 9.51 -5.89 1.78
N PHE A 88 9.87 -6.31 2.98
CA PHE A 88 10.50 -5.42 3.96
C PHE A 88 11.86 -4.87 3.48
N ILE A 89 12.71 -5.76 2.94
CA ILE A 89 13.99 -5.39 2.33
C ILE A 89 13.76 -4.39 1.19
N PHE A 90 12.73 -4.62 0.38
CA PHE A 90 12.38 -3.73 -0.72
C PHE A 90 12.10 -2.31 -0.24
N ASP A 91 11.25 -2.18 0.78
CA ASP A 91 10.88 -0.90 1.38
C ASP A 91 12.09 -0.14 1.91
N LEU A 92 12.96 -0.81 2.67
CA LEU A 92 14.13 -0.16 3.27
C LEU A 92 15.15 0.31 2.22
N PHE A 93 15.36 -0.46 1.15
CA PHE A 93 16.19 0.00 0.04
C PHE A 93 15.58 1.21 -0.70
N MET A 94 14.26 1.22 -0.87
CA MET A 94 13.55 2.35 -1.46
C MET A 94 13.62 3.61 -0.59
N GLU A 95 13.59 3.46 0.74
CA GLU A 95 13.81 4.54 1.71
C GLU A 95 15.24 5.10 1.60
N LEU A 96 16.27 4.24 1.61
CA LEU A 96 17.67 4.68 1.41
C LEU A 96 17.89 5.39 0.07
N ALA A 97 17.27 4.90 -0.99
CA ALA A 97 17.33 5.50 -2.31
C ALA A 97 16.64 6.87 -2.34
N HIS A 98 15.50 7.00 -1.65
CA HIS A 98 14.80 8.27 -1.50
C HIS A 98 15.66 9.30 -0.76
N ILE A 99 16.22 8.92 0.40
CA ILE A 99 17.09 9.78 1.21
C ILE A 99 18.29 10.25 0.37
N THR A 100 18.95 9.34 -0.35
CA THR A 100 20.14 9.68 -1.17
C THR A 100 19.81 10.36 -2.50
N GLY A 101 18.52 10.49 -2.87
CA GLY A 101 18.08 11.08 -4.13
C GLY A 101 18.49 10.26 -5.36
N VAL A 102 18.52 8.94 -5.22
CA VAL A 102 18.89 7.98 -6.26
C VAL A 102 17.67 7.18 -6.71
N ASP A 103 17.53 6.95 -8.02
CA ASP A 103 16.50 6.04 -8.53
C ASP A 103 17.04 4.61 -8.71
N ILE A 104 16.55 3.68 -7.89
CA ILE A 104 16.85 2.24 -7.97
C ILE A 104 15.64 1.37 -8.31
N ARG A 105 14.49 1.94 -8.69
CA ARG A 105 13.23 1.19 -8.88
C ARG A 105 13.37 -0.02 -9.81
N ARG A 106 14.05 0.16 -10.94
CA ARG A 106 14.32 -0.94 -11.89
C ARG A 106 15.20 -2.04 -11.30
N LEU A 107 16.15 -1.69 -10.43
CA LEU A 107 17.02 -2.67 -9.75
C LEU A 107 16.20 -3.49 -8.75
N MET A 108 15.37 -2.81 -7.95
CA MET A 108 14.53 -3.44 -6.94
C MET A 108 13.48 -4.37 -7.55
N ASN A 109 12.78 -3.92 -8.59
CA ASN A 109 11.82 -4.77 -9.32
C ASN A 109 12.49 -6.04 -9.86
N ARG A 110 13.70 -5.91 -10.41
CA ARG A 110 14.45 -7.06 -10.92
C ARG A 110 14.91 -8.00 -9.81
N TRP A 111 15.34 -7.48 -8.66
CA TRP A 111 15.76 -8.31 -7.53
C TRP A 111 14.57 -9.08 -6.96
N LEU A 112 13.46 -8.39 -6.68
CA LEU A 112 12.29 -8.97 -6.06
C LEU A 112 11.60 -10.00 -6.97
N TYR A 113 11.36 -9.63 -8.22
CA TYR A 113 10.49 -10.41 -9.13
C TYR A 113 11.23 -11.14 -10.26
N GLY A 114 12.53 -10.87 -10.44
CA GLY A 114 13.20 -11.27 -11.68
C GLY A 114 12.67 -10.48 -12.87
N TYR A 115 12.49 -11.14 -14.01
CA TYR A 115 11.99 -10.50 -15.24
C TYR A 115 10.44 -10.52 -15.37
N MET A 116 9.71 -11.07 -14.39
CA MET A 116 8.26 -11.30 -14.48
C MET A 116 7.47 -10.23 -13.69
N LEU A 117 6.55 -9.53 -14.36
CA LEU A 117 5.90 -8.28 -13.90
C LEU A 117 4.58 -8.45 -13.10
N VAL A 118 4.17 -9.68 -12.77
CA VAL A 118 2.76 -9.95 -12.39
C VAL A 118 2.38 -9.52 -10.96
N PHE A 119 3.34 -9.32 -10.05
CA PHE A 119 3.06 -8.97 -8.64
C PHE A 119 3.00 -7.45 -8.33
N LEU A 120 3.19 -6.59 -9.33
CA LEU A 120 3.29 -5.13 -9.14
C LEU A 120 2.02 -4.45 -8.60
N LEU A 121 0.84 -5.09 -8.67
CA LEU A 121 -0.43 -4.46 -8.29
C LEU A 121 -0.68 -4.44 -6.78
N GLU A 122 -0.06 -5.34 -6.01
CA GLU A 122 -0.23 -5.42 -4.56
C GLU A 122 0.69 -4.42 -3.83
N LEU A 123 1.96 -4.32 -4.22
CA LEU A 123 2.94 -3.47 -3.52
C LEU A 123 2.73 -1.96 -3.67
N VAL A 124 2.07 -1.49 -4.73
CA VAL A 124 1.76 -0.06 -4.89
C VAL A 124 0.81 0.43 -3.79
N LYS A 125 0.06 -0.47 -3.13
CA LYS A 125 -0.84 -0.13 -2.01
C LYS A 125 -0.07 0.21 -0.73
N PHE A 126 1.13 -0.33 -0.53
CA PHE A 126 1.90 -0.18 0.73
C PHE A 126 2.75 1.09 0.80
N PHE A 127 3.09 1.70 -0.33
CA PHE A 127 3.97 2.90 -0.40
C PHE A 127 3.29 4.24 -0.06
N ARG A 128 2.02 4.23 0.37
CA ARG A 128 1.34 5.46 0.78
C ARG A 128 0.61 5.20 2.10
N PRO A 129 0.81 6.03 3.15
CA PRO A 129 -0.22 6.10 4.17
C PRO A 129 -1.52 6.49 3.45
N GLU A 130 -2.48 5.56 3.41
CA GLU A 130 -3.74 5.76 2.70
C GLU A 130 -4.49 6.92 3.37
N ARG A 131 -4.39 8.11 2.77
CA ARG A 131 -5.12 9.29 3.20
C ARG A 131 -6.57 9.11 2.76
N VAL A 132 -7.46 8.89 3.73
CA VAL A 132 -8.91 8.93 3.49
C VAL A 132 -9.25 10.35 3.04
N LEU A 133 -9.69 10.50 1.78
CA LEU A 133 -10.08 11.79 1.23
C LEU A 133 -11.50 12.17 1.68
N GLU A 134 -12.36 11.16 1.78
CA GLU A 134 -13.76 11.30 2.12
C GLU A 134 -14.28 9.98 2.67
N SER A 135 -15.20 10.04 3.63
CA SER A 135 -15.93 8.86 4.10
C SER A 135 -17.43 9.14 4.12
N SER A 136 -18.23 8.13 3.77
CA SER A 136 -19.67 8.10 3.99
C SER A 136 -20.01 6.94 4.90
N LYS A 137 -20.83 7.24 5.92
CA LYS A 137 -21.30 6.26 6.90
C LYS A 137 -22.81 6.16 6.78
N ASP A 138 -23.30 4.93 6.66
CA ASP A 138 -24.72 4.61 6.64
C ASP A 138 -24.96 3.39 7.54
N ASN A 139 -26.17 3.27 8.09
CA ASN A 139 -26.54 2.09 8.88
C ASN A 139 -27.26 1.08 7.98
N CYS A 140 -26.97 -0.21 8.19
CA CYS A 140 -27.71 -1.27 7.51
C CYS A 140 -29.20 -1.21 7.88
N SER A 141 -30.08 -1.20 6.89
CA SER A 141 -31.53 -1.13 7.09
C SER A 141 -32.10 -2.38 7.80
N THR A 142 -31.33 -3.47 7.84
CA THR A 142 -31.76 -4.76 8.41
C THR A 142 -31.32 -4.94 9.86
N CYS A 143 -30.05 -4.66 10.18
CA CYS A 143 -29.49 -4.90 11.51
C CYS A 143 -28.94 -3.64 12.20
N ASN A 144 -29.03 -2.48 11.55
CA ASN A 144 -28.53 -1.20 12.03
C ASN A 144 -27.02 -1.14 12.30
N ALA A 145 -26.24 -2.11 11.80
CA ALA A 145 -24.78 -2.06 11.87
C ALA A 145 -24.23 -0.92 10.99
N GLU A 146 -23.25 -0.18 11.50
CA GLU A 146 -22.57 0.89 10.74
C GLU A 146 -21.76 0.30 9.58
N MET A 147 -22.04 0.79 8.38
CA MET A 147 -21.32 0.51 7.15
C MET A 147 -20.62 1.79 6.71
N GLU A 148 -19.34 1.69 6.38
CA GLU A 148 -18.56 2.86 5.97
C GLU A 148 -17.87 2.62 4.62
N VAL A 149 -17.92 3.64 3.78
CA VAL A 149 -17.26 3.69 2.48
C VAL A 149 -16.28 4.84 2.48
N GLN A 150 -14.99 4.55 2.25
CA GLN A 150 -13.90 5.53 2.26
C GLN A 150 -13.33 5.70 0.86
N VAL A 151 -13.31 6.93 0.35
CA VAL A 151 -12.65 7.27 -0.91
C VAL A 151 -11.17 7.57 -0.62
N LEU A 152 -10.28 6.80 -1.24
CA LEU A 152 -8.83 6.90 -1.02
C LEU A 152 -8.13 7.67 -2.15
N LYS A 153 -8.74 7.70 -3.35
CA LYS A 153 -8.18 8.41 -4.50
C LYS A 153 -9.27 8.83 -5.47
N ARG A 154 -9.22 10.09 -5.93
CA ARG A 154 -10.01 10.56 -7.07
C ARG A 154 -9.24 10.32 -8.39
N GLY A 155 -9.92 9.84 -9.42
CA GLY A 155 -9.37 9.62 -10.76
C GLY A 155 -9.82 10.70 -11.74
N GLY A 156 -8.97 11.06 -12.70
CA GLY A 156 -9.25 12.07 -13.73
C GLY A 156 -10.04 11.55 -14.95
N SER A 157 -10.65 10.38 -14.86
CA SER A 157 -11.65 9.91 -15.84
C SER A 157 -12.97 9.85 -15.10
N VAL A 158 -13.97 10.54 -15.63
CA VAL A 158 -15.36 10.60 -15.14
C VAL A 158 -15.91 9.18 -15.10
N LEU A 159 -15.69 8.48 -13.98
CA LEU A 159 -16.56 7.38 -13.62
C LEU A 159 -17.87 8.05 -13.25
N GLN A 160 -18.81 7.86 -14.17
CA GLN A 160 -20.19 8.25 -14.08
C GLN A 160 -20.80 7.79 -12.75
N ALA A 161 -21.72 8.58 -12.23
CA ALA A 161 -22.42 8.28 -10.99
C ALA A 161 -22.99 6.86 -11.03
N THR A 162 -22.82 6.09 -9.96
CA THR A 162 -23.34 4.70 -9.88
C THR A 162 -24.20 4.54 -8.63
N TRP A 163 -25.29 3.79 -8.73
CA TRP A 163 -25.86 3.15 -7.55
C TRP A 163 -25.08 1.89 -7.23
N ILE A 164 -24.89 1.60 -5.96
CA ILE A 164 -24.11 0.45 -5.51
C ILE A 164 -24.99 -0.36 -4.57
N ILE A 165 -25.23 -1.63 -4.92
CA ILE A 165 -25.84 -2.58 -4.00
C ILE A 165 -24.75 -3.11 -3.09
N MET A 166 -24.90 -2.87 -1.79
CA MET A 166 -23.96 -3.21 -0.73
C MET A 166 -24.52 -4.35 0.10
N GLN A 167 -23.68 -5.30 0.50
CA GLN A 167 -24.02 -6.34 1.47
C GLN A 167 -23.38 -6.02 2.82
N CYS A 168 -24.19 -5.97 3.87
CA CYS A 168 -23.74 -5.82 5.25
C CYS A 168 -22.98 -7.07 5.71
N ARG A 169 -21.76 -6.91 6.26
CA ARG A 169 -20.99 -8.06 6.78
C ARG A 169 -21.54 -8.62 8.09
N SER A 170 -22.34 -7.85 8.83
CA SER A 170 -22.88 -8.28 10.12
C SER A 170 -24.12 -9.18 9.99
N CYS A 171 -25.03 -8.87 9.05
CA CYS A 171 -26.28 -9.63 8.89
C CYS A 171 -26.47 -10.24 7.50
N ASN A 172 -25.53 -10.02 6.57
CA ASN A 172 -25.64 -10.39 5.16
C ASN A 172 -26.82 -9.77 4.39
N GLY A 173 -27.56 -8.84 5.02
CA GLY A 173 -28.59 -8.02 4.38
C GLY A 173 -28.01 -7.11 3.31
N TYR A 174 -28.85 -6.67 2.38
CA TYR A 174 -28.46 -5.83 1.25
C TYR A 174 -29.07 -4.44 1.37
N ASP A 175 -28.32 -3.41 1.00
CA ASP A 175 -28.76 -2.01 0.93
C ASP A 175 -28.29 -1.34 -0.36
N LEU A 176 -28.92 -0.21 -0.70
CA LEU A 176 -28.56 0.59 -1.87
C LEU A 176 -27.90 1.89 -1.41
N GLN A 177 -26.74 2.20 -1.99
CA GLN A 177 -26.03 3.45 -1.74
C GLN A 177 -25.81 4.21 -3.06
N SER A 178 -25.83 5.53 -3.01
CA SER A 178 -25.36 6.35 -4.12
C SER A 178 -23.85 6.46 -4.07
N GLY A 179 -23.16 5.87 -5.05
CA GLY A 179 -21.77 6.18 -5.33
C GLY A 179 -21.60 7.66 -5.69
N LYS A 180 -20.50 8.26 -5.25
CA LYS A 180 -20.09 9.61 -5.64
C LYS A 180 -19.12 9.53 -6.82
N ASP A 181 -19.22 10.50 -7.72
CA ASP A 181 -18.43 10.54 -8.96
C ASP A 181 -16.93 10.56 -8.70
N ASN A 182 -16.17 10.05 -9.66
CA ASN A 182 -14.69 10.13 -9.72
C ASN A 182 -13.89 9.36 -8.65
N SER A 183 -14.46 8.42 -7.90
CA SER A 183 -13.65 7.54 -7.02
C SER A 183 -12.88 6.49 -7.84
N LYS A 184 -11.55 6.55 -7.84
CA LYS A 184 -10.66 5.57 -8.48
C LYS A 184 -10.26 4.42 -7.55
N LEU A 185 -10.33 4.67 -6.24
CA LEU A 185 -10.03 3.69 -5.21
C LEU A 185 -10.91 3.95 -3.99
N THR A 186 -11.64 2.91 -3.58
CA THR A 186 -12.62 2.95 -2.49
C THR A 186 -12.39 1.77 -1.56
N ARG A 187 -12.43 2.01 -0.24
CA ARG A 187 -12.37 0.98 0.80
C ARG A 187 -13.75 0.85 1.44
N TYR A 188 -14.17 -0.39 1.67
CA TYR A 188 -15.46 -0.73 2.27
C TYR A 188 -15.23 -1.37 3.65
N ILE A 189 -15.82 -0.78 4.69
CA ILE A 189 -15.73 -1.23 6.08
C ILE A 189 -17.10 -1.75 6.49
N ASN A 190 -17.12 -2.97 7.06
CA ASN A 190 -18.34 -3.69 7.48
C ASN A 190 -19.38 -3.91 6.37
N CYS A 191 -19.00 -3.72 5.11
CA CYS A 191 -19.84 -3.95 3.95
C CYS A 191 -19.02 -4.46 2.76
N ASN A 192 -19.69 -5.06 1.77
CA ASN A 192 -19.10 -5.50 0.51
C ASN A 192 -19.94 -4.97 -0.66
N PRO A 193 -19.35 -4.37 -1.70
CA PRO A 193 -20.08 -4.05 -2.92
C PRO A 193 -20.42 -5.35 -3.65
N VAL A 194 -21.68 -5.48 -4.06
CA VAL A 194 -22.23 -6.65 -4.73
C VAL A 194 -22.47 -6.38 -6.20
N GLU A 195 -23.00 -5.20 -6.52
CA GLU A 195 -23.39 -4.82 -7.87
C GLU A 195 -23.30 -3.30 -8.03
N TYR A 196 -22.82 -2.86 -9.21
CA TYR A 196 -22.73 -1.45 -9.57
C TYR A 196 -23.72 -1.18 -10.72
N LEU A 197 -24.55 -0.16 -10.57
CA LEU A 197 -25.61 0.22 -11.51
C LEU A 197 -25.35 1.65 -11.99
N PRO A 198 -24.82 1.85 -13.20
CA PRO A 198 -24.58 3.18 -13.77
C PRO A 198 -25.87 4.01 -13.80
N LYS A 199 -25.82 5.27 -13.35
CA LYS A 199 -27.02 6.14 -13.31
C LYS A 199 -27.51 6.55 -14.70
N GLU A 200 -26.68 6.37 -15.73
CA GLU A 200 -27.04 6.54 -17.14
C GLU A 200 -27.99 5.46 -17.62
N GLU A 201 -27.89 4.26 -17.02
CA GLU A 201 -28.67 3.08 -17.39
C GLU A 201 -29.80 2.80 -16.39
N TYR A 202 -29.65 3.22 -15.13
CA TYR A 202 -30.57 2.91 -14.04
C TYR A 202 -31.02 4.16 -13.29
N SER A 203 -32.33 4.40 -13.32
CA SER A 203 -32.99 5.32 -12.39
C SER A 203 -32.89 4.79 -10.95
N HIS A 204 -33.12 5.66 -9.97
CA HIS A 204 -33.20 5.24 -8.57
C HIS A 204 -34.26 4.15 -8.35
N GLU A 205 -35.43 4.29 -8.97
CA GLU A 205 -36.52 3.31 -8.89
C GLU A 205 -36.10 1.95 -9.46
N GLN A 206 -35.42 1.94 -10.61
CA GLN A 206 -34.89 0.71 -11.20
C GLN A 206 -33.81 0.06 -10.33
N ALA A 207 -32.96 0.86 -9.69
CA ALA A 207 -31.96 0.38 -8.75
C ALA A 207 -32.57 -0.21 -7.47
N VAL A 208 -33.67 0.37 -6.96
CA VAL A 208 -34.43 -0.19 -5.84
C VAL A 208 -35.11 -1.50 -6.24
N ILE A 209 -35.71 -1.59 -7.44
CA ILE A 209 -36.27 -2.85 -7.94
C ILE A 209 -35.17 -3.92 -8.01
N ARG A 210 -33.97 -3.55 -8.48
CA ARG A 210 -32.83 -4.46 -8.55
C ARG A 210 -32.36 -4.92 -7.18
N LEU A 211 -32.33 -4.02 -6.19
CA LEU A 211 -32.05 -4.35 -4.79
C LEU A 211 -33.03 -5.42 -4.28
N GLU A 212 -34.33 -5.23 -4.51
CA GLU A 212 -35.35 -6.19 -4.07
C GLU A 212 -35.21 -7.56 -4.75
N GLN A 213 -34.86 -7.59 -6.04
CA GLN A 213 -34.52 -8.85 -6.71
C GLN A 213 -33.33 -9.54 -6.05
N VAL A 214 -32.26 -8.81 -5.75
CA VAL A 214 -31.08 -9.35 -5.06
C VAL A 214 -31.46 -9.90 -3.68
N ARG A 215 -32.25 -9.14 -2.91
CA ARG A 215 -32.77 -9.58 -1.61
C ARG A 215 -33.62 -10.85 -1.74
N TYR A 216 -34.45 -10.97 -2.77
CA TYR A 216 -35.30 -12.14 -2.98
C TYR A 216 -34.50 -13.38 -3.40
N PHE A 217 -33.67 -13.28 -4.43
CA PHE A 217 -32.96 -14.43 -5.02
C PHE A 217 -31.73 -14.89 -4.23
N ARG A 218 -31.17 -14.03 -3.37
CA ARG A 218 -29.97 -14.35 -2.57
C ARG A 218 -30.24 -14.50 -1.08
N LYS A 219 -31.51 -14.72 -0.70
CA LYS A 219 -31.86 -15.19 0.65
C LYS A 219 -31.11 -16.51 0.92
N ARG A 220 -30.17 -16.46 1.86
CA ARG A 220 -29.73 -17.63 2.62
C ARG A 220 -30.29 -17.49 4.02
#